data_AF-A0A8T0QR97-F1
#
_entry.id   AF-A0A8T0QR97-F1
#
_cell.length_a   1.000
_cell.length_b   1.000
_cell.length_c   1.000
_cell.angle_alpha   90.00
_cell.angle_beta   90.00
_cell.angle_gamma   90.00
#
_symmetry.space_group_name_H-M   'P 1'
#
loop_
_entity.id
_entity.type
_entity.pdbx_description
1 polymer ?
#
loop_
_entity_poly.entity_id
_entity_poly.type
_entity_poly.pdbx_seq_one_letter_code
_entity_poly.pdbx_strand_id
1 'polypeptide(L)'
;MPKSDRIVVDETIKGADISKLMSEDAFFRLKSLGAGLHEKSLEELTEMAHNFYDDTALPKLVSDFASLELSPVDGRTMTDFMHTRGLNMSSFGRVLQLAEKLPHIQSICIHEMVIRSFKHIIRAVIAVVDDMQNMSAAIAKTLNILLGSPRLENGADTDAHVEHNLRLKWVESFLSKRFSWKLKDEFAHLRKFIILKGLCSKVGLELVAKDYNLNSPNPFDKSDIISIVPICKHVVYSSIDGRNLLESSKVALDKGKLNDAVSYGTKNIPSANTITRHPLDELKLAHQRCAPVSSSLTDSIS
;
A
#
# COMPACT_ATOMS: atom_id res chain seq x y z
N MET A 1 -1.17 26.59 5.15
CA MET A 1 -1.00 25.55 6.20
C MET A 1 -2.37 24.98 6.53
N PRO A 2 -2.65 23.70 6.27
CA PRO A 2 -3.79 23.02 6.89
C PRO A 2 -3.33 21.88 7.80
N LYS A 3 -4.05 21.75 8.91
CA LYS A 3 -3.83 20.82 10.02
C LYS A 3 -3.92 19.37 9.52
N SER A 4 -2.94 18.55 9.91
CA SER A 4 -3.03 17.09 9.75
C SER A 4 -4.23 16.58 10.54
N ASP A 5 -4.93 15.60 9.99
CA ASP A 5 -5.94 14.83 10.72
C ASP A 5 -5.26 14.21 11.95
N ARG A 6 -5.43 14.88 13.09
CA ARG A 6 -5.09 14.33 14.39
C ARG A 6 -6.04 13.18 14.60
N ILE A 7 -5.49 11.97 14.67
CA ILE A 7 -6.09 10.88 15.44
C ILE A 7 -6.48 11.53 16.77
N VAL A 8 -7.78 11.54 17.10
CA VAL A 8 -8.25 11.99 18.40
C VAL A 8 -7.78 10.96 19.40
N VAL A 9 -6.54 11.14 19.86
CA VAL A 9 -6.00 10.45 21.02
C VAL A 9 -6.79 11.01 22.19
N ASP A 10 -7.60 10.15 22.79
CA ASP A 10 -8.33 10.40 24.03
C ASP A 10 -7.41 11.14 25.02
N GLU A 11 -7.86 12.29 25.53
CA GLU A 11 -6.99 13.21 26.28
C GLU A 11 -6.47 12.60 27.59
N THR A 12 -7.05 11.48 28.00
CA THR A 12 -6.64 10.65 29.13
C THR A 12 -5.35 9.86 28.93
N ILE A 13 -4.86 9.70 27.68
CA ILE A 13 -3.68 8.86 27.36
C ILE A 13 -2.39 9.69 27.21
N LYS A 14 -2.48 11.03 27.17
CA LYS A 14 -1.38 12.00 26.91
C LYS A 14 -0.26 12.07 27.98
N GLY A 15 -0.13 11.05 28.82
CA GLY A 15 0.90 10.90 29.83
C GLY A 15 0.87 9.51 30.47
N ALA A 16 0.30 8.52 29.77
CA ALA A 16 0.15 7.18 30.31
C ALA A 16 1.52 6.48 30.41
N ASP A 17 1.83 6.04 31.63
CA ASP A 17 2.97 5.19 31.89
C ASP A 17 2.84 3.89 31.08
N ILE A 18 3.86 3.56 30.30
CA ILE A 18 3.90 2.40 29.37
C ILE A 18 3.62 1.08 30.09
N SER A 19 3.92 1.02 31.38
CA SER A 19 3.62 -0.10 32.28
C SER A 19 2.12 -0.45 32.33
N LYS A 20 1.23 0.53 32.12
CA LYS A 20 -0.23 0.33 32.13
C LYS A 20 -0.80 -0.09 30.78
N LEU A 21 -0.01 -0.03 29.71
CA LEU A 21 -0.45 -0.29 28.33
C LEU A 21 -0.07 -1.69 27.83
N MET A 22 0.70 -2.46 28.60
CA MET A 22 1.15 -3.80 28.22
C MET A 22 1.20 -4.75 29.43
N SER A 23 1.18 -6.06 29.17
CA SER A 23 1.37 -7.07 30.22
C SER A 23 2.74 -6.95 30.88
N GLU A 24 2.86 -7.33 32.15
CA GLU A 24 4.14 -7.32 32.90
C GLU A 24 5.26 -8.06 32.14
N ASP A 25 4.97 -9.23 31.55
CA ASP A 25 5.93 -9.99 30.75
C ASP A 25 6.49 -9.18 29.56
N ALA A 26 5.64 -8.40 28.90
CA ALA A 26 6.06 -7.56 27.77
C ALA A 26 6.94 -6.39 28.25
N PHE A 27 6.61 -5.81 29.40
CA PHE A 27 7.40 -4.75 30.01
C PHE A 27 8.78 -5.25 30.46
N PHE A 28 8.86 -6.43 31.09
CA PHE A 28 10.15 -7.05 31.43
C PHE A 28 10.99 -7.34 30.19
N ARG A 29 10.39 -7.82 29.10
CA ARG A 29 11.08 -8.01 27.82
C ARG A 29 11.60 -6.68 27.27
N LEU A 30 10.80 -5.62 27.29
CA LEU A 30 11.23 -4.28 26.86
C LEU A 30 12.42 -3.77 27.69
N LYS A 31 12.38 -3.98 29.01
CA LYS A 31 13.48 -3.64 29.93
C LYS A 31 14.75 -4.44 29.61
N SER A 32 14.60 -5.74 29.33
CA SER A 32 15.74 -6.62 29.02
C SER A 32 16.48 -6.27 27.73
N LEU A 33 15.86 -5.50 26.82
CA LEU A 33 16.51 -5.02 25.59
C LEU A 33 17.63 -4.01 25.85
N GLY A 34 17.71 -3.40 27.04
CA GLY A 34 18.76 -2.45 27.39
C GLY A 34 18.73 -1.14 26.59
N ALA A 35 17.68 -0.91 25.79
CA ALA A 35 17.57 0.23 24.89
C ALA A 35 17.00 1.51 25.55
N GLY A 36 16.74 1.50 26.87
CA GLY A 36 16.15 2.63 27.59
C GLY A 36 14.71 2.99 27.20
N LEU A 37 14.07 2.21 26.32
CA LEU A 37 12.72 2.49 25.82
C LEU A 37 11.63 2.38 26.90
N HIS A 38 11.88 1.57 27.93
CA HIS A 38 10.96 1.33 29.04
C HIS A 38 10.86 2.51 30.02
N GLU A 39 11.73 3.51 29.91
CA GLU A 39 11.79 4.68 30.80
C GLU A 39 11.12 5.92 30.18
N LYS A 40 10.69 5.83 28.91
CA LYS A 40 10.20 6.97 28.12
C LYS A 40 8.68 7.03 28.12
N SER A 41 8.12 8.23 27.94
CA SER A 41 6.66 8.37 27.81
C SER A 41 6.17 7.79 26.46
N LEU A 42 4.87 7.52 26.37
CA LEU A 42 4.26 7.11 25.11
C LEU A 42 4.43 8.18 24.01
N GLU A 43 4.35 9.48 24.36
CA GLU A 43 4.60 10.56 23.39
C GLU A 43 6.04 10.51 22.88
N GLU A 44 7.02 10.39 23.77
CA GLU A 44 8.44 10.33 23.40
C GLU A 44 8.73 9.12 22.51
N LEU A 45 8.15 7.95 22.83
CA LEU A 45 8.27 6.75 22.00
C LEU A 45 7.66 6.96 20.62
N THR A 46 6.49 7.61 20.55
CA THR A 46 5.81 7.92 19.29
C THR A 46 6.62 8.88 18.44
N GLU A 47 7.18 9.92 19.05
CA GLU A 47 8.06 10.88 18.37
C GLU A 47 9.34 10.21 17.85
N MET A 48 10.01 9.42 18.70
CA MET A 48 11.19 8.66 18.27
C MET A 48 10.87 7.68 17.12
N ALA A 49 9.70 7.04 17.13
CA ALA A 49 9.30 6.15 16.05
C ALA A 49 9.10 6.91 14.73
N HIS A 50 8.46 8.08 14.77
CA HIS A 50 8.33 8.94 13.59
C HIS A 50 9.69 9.44 13.08
N ASN A 51 10.57 9.89 13.98
CA ASN A 51 11.91 10.34 13.60
C ASN A 51 12.73 9.21 12.99
N PHE A 52 12.70 8.01 13.58
CA PHE A 52 13.34 6.83 12.98
C PHE A 52 12.78 6.52 11.60
N TYR A 53 11.46 6.63 11.42
CA TYR A 53 10.81 6.37 10.14
C TYR A 53 11.31 7.33 9.05
N ASP A 54 11.30 8.63 9.32
CA ASP A 54 11.62 9.67 8.34
C ASP A 54 13.12 9.89 8.13
N ASP A 55 13.93 9.74 9.18
CA ASP A 55 15.36 10.05 9.15
C ASP A 55 16.25 8.82 8.91
N THR A 56 15.73 7.62 9.20
CA THR A 56 16.52 6.37 9.08
C THR A 56 15.89 5.38 8.11
N ALA A 57 14.65 4.96 8.34
CA ALA A 57 14.05 3.83 7.63
C ALA A 57 13.83 4.12 6.13
N LEU A 58 13.23 5.28 5.80
CA LEU A 58 13.02 5.68 4.40
C LEU A 58 14.33 6.08 3.70
N PRO A 59 15.24 6.86 4.30
CA PRO A 59 16.52 7.16 3.68
C PRO A 59 17.37 5.91 3.44
N LYS A 60 17.35 4.93 4.35
CA LYS A 60 18.04 3.65 4.14
C LYS A 60 17.45 2.89 2.96
N LEU A 61 16.12 2.86 2.81
CA LEU A 61 15.48 2.27 1.62
C LEU A 61 15.98 2.89 0.31
N VAL A 62 16.02 4.23 0.24
CA VAL A 62 16.49 4.94 -0.96
C VAL A 62 17.99 4.75 -1.18
N SER A 63 18.77 4.70 -0.10
CA SER A 63 20.21 4.39 -0.16
C SER A 63 20.46 3.01 -0.78
N ASP A 64 19.67 2.00 -0.38
CA ASP A 64 19.81 0.65 -0.94
C ASP A 64 19.40 0.57 -2.42
N PHE A 65 18.49 1.45 -2.87
CA PHE A 65 18.21 1.62 -4.29
C PHE A 65 19.37 2.30 -5.03
N ALA A 66 20.01 3.29 -4.40
CA ALA A 66 21.16 3.98 -4.98
C ALA A 66 22.39 3.08 -5.08
N SER A 67 22.61 2.20 -4.10
CA SER A 67 23.69 1.20 -4.09
C SER A 67 23.41 -0.04 -4.93
N LEU A 68 22.20 -0.15 -5.50
CA LEU A 68 21.71 -1.31 -6.24
C LEU A 68 21.66 -2.62 -5.42
N GLU A 69 21.73 -2.54 -4.09
CA GLU A 69 21.43 -3.67 -3.21
C GLU A 69 19.99 -4.15 -3.41
N LEU A 70 19.08 -3.19 -3.63
CA LEU A 70 17.73 -3.43 -4.09
C LEU A 70 17.51 -2.72 -5.42
N SER A 71 16.85 -3.38 -6.37
CA SER A 71 16.50 -2.76 -7.65
C SER A 71 15.05 -3.09 -8.02
N PRO A 72 14.11 -2.18 -7.75
CA PRO A 72 12.71 -2.41 -8.10
C PRO A 72 12.54 -2.26 -9.61
N VAL A 73 12.00 -3.31 -10.24
CA VAL A 73 11.73 -3.32 -11.69
C VAL A 73 10.38 -2.68 -12.00
N ASP A 74 9.40 -2.84 -11.11
CA ASP A 74 8.07 -2.27 -11.25
C ASP A 74 7.46 -1.90 -9.89
N GLY A 75 6.21 -1.40 -9.93
CA GLY A 75 5.47 -1.03 -8.73
C GLY A 75 5.21 -2.19 -7.77
N ARG A 76 5.15 -3.45 -8.26
CA ARG A 76 4.96 -4.63 -7.40
C ARG A 76 6.24 -4.89 -6.60
N THR A 77 7.39 -5.00 -7.26
CA THR A 77 8.67 -5.22 -6.57
C THR A 77 8.97 -4.07 -5.60
N MET A 78 8.65 -2.83 -5.97
CA MET A 78 8.75 -1.67 -5.09
C MET A 78 7.89 -1.83 -3.82
N THR A 79 6.61 -2.22 -3.97
CA THR A 79 5.74 -2.46 -2.81
C THR A 79 6.23 -3.63 -1.94
N ASP A 80 6.83 -4.65 -2.55
CA ASP A 80 7.36 -5.82 -1.82
C ASP A 80 8.57 -5.43 -0.96
N PHE A 81 9.49 -4.61 -1.48
CA PHE A 81 10.61 -4.08 -0.70
C PHE A 81 10.16 -3.20 0.47
N MET A 82 9.16 -2.34 0.24
CA MET A 82 8.59 -1.53 1.31
C MET A 82 7.89 -2.40 2.36
N HIS A 83 7.05 -3.36 1.97
CA HIS A 83 6.37 -4.26 2.89
C HIS A 83 7.34 -5.13 3.70
N THR A 84 8.39 -5.64 3.06
CA THR A 84 9.43 -6.46 3.74
C THR A 84 10.12 -5.68 4.86
N ARG A 85 10.16 -4.35 4.75
CA ARG A 85 10.74 -3.44 5.76
C ARG A 85 9.70 -2.84 6.71
N GLY A 86 8.46 -3.29 6.66
CA GLY A 86 7.38 -2.75 7.47
C GLY A 86 7.02 -1.30 7.15
N LEU A 87 7.39 -0.80 5.97
CA LEU A 87 7.13 0.58 5.58
C LEU A 87 5.70 0.73 5.06
N ASN A 88 5.06 1.82 5.45
CA ASN A 88 3.71 2.15 5.04
C ASN A 88 3.70 2.62 3.57
N MET A 89 2.77 2.10 2.77
CA MET A 89 2.60 2.54 1.39
C MET A 89 2.25 4.05 1.26
N SER A 90 1.71 4.71 2.30
CA SER A 90 1.51 6.17 2.26
C SER A 90 2.82 6.95 2.14
N SER A 91 3.97 6.37 2.52
CA SER A 91 5.26 7.04 2.43
C SER A 91 5.86 7.05 1.02
N PHE A 92 5.16 6.56 0.00
CA PHE A 92 5.59 6.68 -1.41
C PHE A 92 5.95 8.12 -1.79
N GLY A 93 5.18 9.12 -1.33
CA GLY A 93 5.48 10.53 -1.59
C GLY A 93 6.78 11.00 -0.93
N ARG A 94 7.12 10.48 0.25
CA ARG A 94 8.40 10.77 0.93
C ARG A 94 9.57 10.05 0.28
N VAL A 95 9.39 8.78 -0.12
CA VAL A 95 10.40 8.02 -0.89
C VAL A 95 10.71 8.74 -2.20
N LEU A 96 9.70 9.24 -2.90
CA LEU A 96 9.84 10.02 -4.12
C LEU A 96 10.72 11.27 -3.93
N GLN A 97 10.51 12.01 -2.83
CA GLN A 97 11.29 13.20 -2.47
C GLN A 97 12.75 12.85 -2.20
N LEU A 98 12.99 11.78 -1.46
CA LEU A 98 14.35 11.33 -1.12
C LEU A 98 15.10 10.78 -2.35
N ALA A 99 14.37 10.23 -3.32
CA ALA A 99 14.90 9.65 -4.55
C ALA A 99 15.19 10.69 -5.66
N GLU A 100 15.46 11.95 -5.32
CA GLU A 100 15.69 13.03 -6.29
C GLU A 100 16.76 12.70 -7.35
N LYS A 101 17.81 11.98 -6.95
CA LYS A 101 18.91 11.56 -7.83
C LYS A 101 18.64 10.26 -8.60
N LEU A 102 17.45 9.66 -8.44
CA LEU A 102 17.08 8.36 -8.99
C LEU A 102 15.79 8.47 -9.82
N PRO A 103 15.87 8.98 -11.07
CA PRO A 103 14.68 9.24 -11.89
C PRO A 103 13.85 7.98 -12.18
N HIS A 104 14.51 6.80 -12.26
CA HIS A 104 13.81 5.53 -12.44
C HIS A 104 12.93 5.18 -11.24
N ILE A 105 13.43 5.37 -10.02
CA ILE A 105 12.68 5.18 -8.76
C ILE A 105 11.52 6.18 -8.69
N GLN A 106 11.79 7.44 -9.05
CA GLN A 106 10.75 8.47 -9.05
C GLN A 106 9.61 8.09 -10.01
N SER A 107 9.96 7.67 -11.23
CA SER A 107 8.98 7.19 -12.21
C SER A 107 8.13 6.06 -11.62
N ILE A 108 8.73 5.02 -11.03
CA ILE A 108 7.99 3.89 -10.43
C ILE A 108 7.04 4.37 -9.33
N CYS A 109 7.50 5.24 -8.44
CA CYS A 109 6.68 5.75 -7.33
C CYS A 109 5.46 6.52 -7.84
N ILE A 110 5.63 7.42 -8.82
CA ILE A 110 4.52 8.20 -9.38
C ILE A 110 3.50 7.27 -10.06
N HIS A 111 3.96 6.32 -10.88
CA HIS A 111 3.06 5.36 -11.53
C HIS A 111 2.29 4.54 -10.48
N GLU A 112 2.98 4.01 -9.47
CA GLU A 112 2.35 3.22 -8.39
C GLU A 112 1.31 4.04 -7.62
N MET A 113 1.62 5.29 -7.27
CA MET A 113 0.69 6.20 -6.62
C MET A 113 -0.58 6.44 -7.46
N VAL A 114 -0.42 6.76 -8.75
CA VAL A 114 -1.54 6.98 -9.68
C VAL A 114 -2.39 5.72 -9.87
N ILE A 115 -1.75 4.56 -10.06
CA ILE A 115 -2.43 3.26 -10.15
C ILE A 115 -3.27 3.02 -8.89
N ARG A 116 -2.71 3.29 -7.71
CA ARG A 116 -3.44 3.09 -6.45
C ARG A 116 -4.64 4.02 -6.34
N SER A 117 -4.54 5.27 -6.79
CA SER A 117 -5.65 6.22 -6.87
C SER A 117 -6.75 5.72 -7.80
N PHE A 118 -6.41 5.38 -9.04
CA PHE A 118 -7.35 4.89 -10.05
C PHE A 118 -8.06 3.59 -9.64
N LYS A 119 -7.36 2.70 -8.93
CA LYS A 119 -7.95 1.49 -8.36
C LYS A 119 -9.16 1.79 -7.46
N HIS A 120 -9.14 2.90 -6.71
CA HIS A 120 -10.29 3.27 -5.86
C HIS A 120 -11.51 3.67 -6.70
N ILE A 121 -11.31 4.38 -7.81
CA ILE A 121 -12.39 4.74 -8.73
C ILE A 121 -13.02 3.49 -9.32
N ILE A 122 -12.21 2.60 -9.90
CA ILE A 122 -12.74 1.38 -10.53
C ILE A 122 -13.47 0.49 -9.52
N ARG A 123 -12.93 0.34 -8.30
CA ARG A 123 -13.61 -0.43 -7.25
C ARG A 123 -14.93 0.19 -6.81
N ALA A 124 -15.02 1.52 -6.76
CA ALA A 124 -16.29 2.19 -6.46
C ALA A 124 -17.32 1.94 -7.57
N VAL A 125 -16.92 1.99 -8.83
CA VAL A 125 -17.80 1.67 -9.97
C VAL A 125 -18.27 0.22 -9.88
N ILE A 126 -17.36 -0.75 -9.67
CA ILE A 126 -17.73 -2.17 -9.52
C ILE A 126 -18.70 -2.37 -8.35
N ALA A 127 -18.55 -1.63 -7.26
CA ALA A 127 -19.42 -1.75 -6.09
C ALA A 127 -20.82 -1.17 -6.27
N VAL A 128 -21.00 -0.21 -7.18
CA VAL A 128 -22.28 0.49 -7.42
C VAL A 128 -23.07 -0.12 -8.56
N VAL A 129 -22.43 -0.84 -9.49
CA VAL A 129 -23.12 -1.47 -10.62
C VAL A 129 -23.78 -2.77 -10.16
N ASP A 130 -25.10 -2.72 -9.98
CA ASP A 130 -25.90 -3.89 -9.58
C ASP A 130 -26.13 -4.89 -10.73
N ASP A 131 -26.21 -4.39 -11.98
CA ASP A 131 -26.47 -5.21 -13.16
C ASP A 131 -25.18 -5.73 -13.81
N MET A 132 -24.99 -7.05 -13.71
CA MET A 132 -23.87 -7.78 -14.31
C MET A 132 -23.76 -7.58 -15.83
N GLN A 133 -24.86 -7.34 -16.55
CA GLN A 133 -24.83 -7.10 -18.00
C GLN A 133 -24.20 -5.75 -18.37
N ASN A 134 -24.28 -4.78 -17.45
CA ASN A 134 -23.73 -3.44 -17.63
C ASN A 134 -22.33 -3.27 -17.01
N MET A 135 -21.87 -4.25 -16.23
CA MET A 135 -20.57 -4.22 -15.54
C MET A 135 -19.40 -4.00 -16.51
N SER A 136 -19.33 -4.76 -17.60
CA SER A 136 -18.25 -4.65 -18.60
C SER A 136 -18.25 -3.28 -19.28
N ALA A 137 -19.42 -2.76 -19.64
CA ALA A 137 -19.58 -1.44 -20.23
C ALA A 137 -19.17 -0.31 -19.25
N ALA A 138 -19.56 -0.43 -17.98
CA ALA A 138 -19.19 0.53 -16.94
C ALA A 138 -17.69 0.55 -16.69
N ILE A 139 -17.03 -0.61 -16.64
CA ILE A 139 -15.58 -0.73 -16.48
C ILE A 139 -14.86 -0.15 -17.69
N ALA A 140 -15.27 -0.50 -18.92
CA ALA A 140 -14.68 0.03 -20.15
C ALA A 140 -14.79 1.56 -20.21
N LYS A 141 -15.98 2.11 -19.91
CA LYS A 141 -16.19 3.57 -19.84
C LYS A 141 -15.28 4.21 -18.79
N THR A 142 -15.16 3.60 -17.61
CA THR A 142 -14.26 4.08 -16.55
C THR A 142 -12.80 4.07 -17.00
N LEU A 143 -12.34 2.99 -17.65
CA LEU A 143 -10.98 2.93 -18.20
C LEU A 143 -10.73 3.98 -19.28
N ASN A 144 -11.72 4.27 -20.14
CA ASN A 144 -11.63 5.35 -21.13
C ASN A 144 -11.48 6.72 -20.45
N ILE A 145 -12.25 7.00 -19.38
CA ILE A 145 -12.09 8.23 -18.60
C ILE A 145 -10.68 8.32 -18.00
N LEU A 146 -10.17 7.21 -17.44
CA LEU A 146 -8.91 7.16 -16.71
C LEU A 146 -7.65 7.05 -17.57
N LEU A 147 -7.74 6.57 -18.81
CA LEU A 147 -6.56 6.29 -19.65
C LEU A 147 -6.71 6.82 -21.09
N GLY A 148 -7.93 7.08 -21.54
CA GLY A 148 -8.20 7.73 -22.82
C GLY A 148 -7.54 9.10 -22.91
N SER A 149 -7.17 9.48 -24.13
CA SER A 149 -6.69 10.84 -24.41
C SER A 149 -7.85 11.84 -24.42
N PRO A 150 -7.61 13.11 -24.08
CA PRO A 150 -8.60 14.16 -24.30
C PRO A 150 -9.03 14.18 -25.77
N ARG A 151 -10.32 14.40 -26.04
CA ARG A 151 -10.81 14.62 -27.41
C ARG A 151 -10.24 15.94 -27.92
N LEU A 152 -9.48 15.89 -29.00
CA LEU A 152 -9.01 17.06 -29.75
C LEU A 152 -9.98 17.31 -30.91
N GLU A 153 -11.25 17.62 -30.62
CA GLU A 153 -12.16 18.08 -31.67
C GLU A 153 -12.22 19.61 -31.63
N ASN A 154 -11.94 20.23 -32.78
CA ASN A 154 -11.88 21.67 -33.02
C ASN A 154 -13.27 22.35 -32.98
N GLY A 155 -14.08 22.05 -31.96
CA GLY A 155 -15.42 22.60 -31.82
C GLY A 155 -15.89 22.52 -30.37
N ALA A 156 -15.93 23.68 -29.71
CA ALA A 156 -16.87 24.13 -28.68
C ALA A 156 -17.43 23.18 -27.58
N ASP A 157 -16.89 22.00 -27.31
CA ASP A 157 -17.42 21.14 -26.23
C ASP A 157 -16.71 21.39 -24.90
N THR A 158 -17.32 22.28 -24.12
CA THR A 158 -16.91 22.66 -22.76
C THR A 158 -16.84 21.44 -21.81
N ASP A 159 -17.60 20.37 -22.10
CA ASP A 159 -17.78 19.20 -21.23
C ASP A 159 -16.56 18.27 -21.16
N ALA A 160 -15.92 17.95 -22.29
CA ALA A 160 -14.76 17.04 -22.33
C ALA A 160 -13.50 17.65 -21.68
N HIS A 161 -13.32 18.97 -21.82
CA HIS A 161 -12.26 19.69 -21.12
C HIS A 161 -12.54 19.73 -19.61
N VAL A 162 -13.79 19.94 -19.20
CA VAL A 162 -14.20 19.89 -17.79
C VAL A 162 -13.98 18.50 -17.18
N GLU A 163 -14.35 17.41 -17.88
CA GLU A 163 -14.14 16.03 -17.40
C GLU A 163 -12.65 15.69 -17.21
N HIS A 164 -11.79 16.05 -18.17
CA HIS A 164 -10.35 15.87 -18.06
C HIS A 164 -9.77 16.63 -16.85
N ASN A 165 -10.22 17.87 -16.65
CA ASN A 165 -9.84 18.69 -15.50
C ASN A 165 -10.34 18.11 -14.17
N LEU A 166 -11.55 17.52 -14.13
CA LEU A 166 -12.08 16.89 -12.92
C LEU A 166 -11.29 15.64 -12.54
N ARG A 167 -10.95 14.78 -13.52
CA ARG A 167 -10.09 13.62 -13.31
C ARG A 167 -8.74 14.02 -12.70
N LEU A 168 -8.06 15.01 -13.30
CA LEU A 168 -6.76 15.49 -12.82
C LEU A 168 -6.86 16.05 -11.39
N LYS A 169 -7.83 16.93 -11.14
CA LYS A 169 -8.09 17.50 -9.81
C LYS A 169 -8.37 16.43 -8.76
N TRP A 170 -9.13 15.39 -9.12
CA TRP A 170 -9.41 14.29 -8.19
C TRP A 170 -8.13 13.51 -7.87
N VAL A 171 -7.31 13.17 -8.87
CA VAL A 171 -6.04 12.49 -8.65
C VAL A 171 -5.11 13.33 -7.78
N GLU A 172 -4.94 14.60 -8.09
CA GLU A 172 -4.12 15.53 -7.29
C GLU A 172 -4.60 15.60 -5.84
N SER A 173 -5.91 15.73 -5.62
CA SER A 173 -6.51 15.75 -4.28
C SER A 173 -6.26 14.44 -3.54
N PHE A 174 -6.44 13.30 -4.21
CA PHE A 174 -6.19 11.98 -3.63
C PHE A 174 -4.70 11.80 -3.27
N LEU A 175 -3.80 12.19 -4.18
CA LEU A 175 -2.36 12.09 -3.97
C LEU A 175 -1.88 12.98 -2.83
N SER A 176 -2.40 14.21 -2.75
CA SER A 176 -2.06 15.15 -1.69
C SER A 176 -2.54 14.67 -0.33
N LYS A 177 -3.73 14.07 -0.25
CA LYS A 177 -4.29 13.56 1.01
C LYS A 177 -3.60 12.26 1.47
N ARG A 178 -3.37 11.32 0.55
CA ARG A 178 -2.89 9.97 0.89
C ARG A 178 -1.37 9.87 1.00
N PHE A 179 -0.64 10.60 0.16
CA PHE A 179 0.80 10.47 0.02
C PHE A 179 1.55 11.77 0.30
N SER A 180 0.84 12.83 0.71
CA SER A 180 1.42 14.17 0.93
C SER A 180 2.20 14.69 -0.28
N TRP A 181 1.79 14.30 -1.49
CA TRP A 181 2.45 14.65 -2.74
C TRP A 181 1.51 15.43 -3.67
N LYS A 182 2.04 16.49 -4.27
CA LYS A 182 1.37 17.23 -5.33
C LYS A 182 2.04 16.92 -6.64
N LEU A 183 1.26 16.44 -7.60
CA LEU A 183 1.72 16.22 -8.94
C LEU A 183 1.94 17.58 -9.62
N LYS A 184 3.06 17.73 -10.32
CA LYS A 184 3.37 18.88 -11.17
C LYS A 184 3.10 18.45 -12.61
N ASP A 185 4.08 18.61 -13.50
CA ASP A 185 3.98 18.25 -14.92
C ASP A 185 4.21 16.76 -15.19
N GLU A 186 4.48 15.94 -14.16
CA GLU A 186 4.83 14.53 -14.37
C GLU A 186 3.66 13.71 -14.92
N PHE A 187 2.41 14.20 -14.83
CA PHE A 187 1.24 13.51 -15.36
C PHE A 187 1.31 13.30 -16.88
N ALA A 188 1.84 14.27 -17.62
CA ALA A 188 1.95 14.20 -19.08
C ALA A 188 2.91 13.09 -19.54
N HIS A 189 3.87 12.72 -18.70
CA HIS A 189 4.90 11.74 -19.01
C HIS A 189 4.58 10.33 -18.49
N LEU A 190 3.38 10.12 -17.95
CA LEU A 190 2.97 8.82 -17.44
C LEU A 190 2.76 7.81 -18.58
N ARG A 191 3.39 6.65 -18.43
CA ARG A 191 3.27 5.52 -19.35
C ARG A 191 1.96 4.80 -19.07
N LYS A 192 0.95 5.09 -19.90
CA LYS A 192 -0.41 4.54 -19.77
C LYS A 192 -0.47 3.01 -19.69
N PHE A 193 0.40 2.29 -20.40
CA PHE A 193 0.47 0.82 -20.33
C PHE A 193 0.91 0.30 -18.96
N ILE A 194 1.85 0.98 -18.28
CA ILE A 194 2.26 0.61 -16.92
C ILE A 194 1.08 0.79 -15.98
N ILE A 195 0.32 1.87 -16.15
CA ILE A 195 -0.87 2.14 -15.35
C ILE A 195 -1.94 1.07 -15.59
N LEU A 196 -2.21 0.74 -16.85
CA LEU A 196 -3.18 -0.30 -17.23
C LEU A 196 -2.81 -1.66 -16.61
N LYS A 197 -1.57 -2.11 -16.79
CA LYS A 197 -1.08 -3.38 -16.20
C LYS A 197 -1.20 -3.36 -14.67
N GLY A 198 -0.80 -2.27 -14.05
CA GLY A 198 -0.89 -2.10 -12.60
C GLY A 198 -2.31 -2.10 -12.07
N LEU A 199 -3.25 -1.48 -12.80
CA LEU A 199 -4.67 -1.47 -12.47
C LEU A 199 -5.27 -2.87 -12.55
N CYS A 200 -5.02 -3.58 -13.66
CA CYS A 200 -5.49 -4.96 -13.85
C CYS A 200 -5.05 -5.84 -12.69
N SER A 201 -3.76 -5.80 -12.31
CA SER A 201 -3.25 -6.59 -11.18
C SER A 201 -3.78 -6.17 -9.80
N LYS A 202 -4.28 -4.95 -9.60
CA LYS A 202 -4.71 -4.43 -8.28
C LYS A 202 -6.22 -4.40 -8.09
N VAL A 203 -6.98 -4.34 -9.18
CA VAL A 203 -8.43 -4.49 -9.18
C VAL A 203 -8.79 -5.96 -9.39
N GLY A 204 -8.00 -6.69 -10.17
CA GLY A 204 -8.27 -8.05 -10.60
C GLY A 204 -9.04 -8.07 -11.92
N LEU A 205 -8.72 -7.17 -12.84
CA LEU A 205 -9.36 -7.13 -14.16
C LEU A 205 -8.60 -8.00 -15.14
N GLU A 206 -9.33 -8.82 -15.90
CA GLU A 206 -8.81 -9.54 -17.05
C GLU A 206 -9.30 -8.88 -18.33
N LEU A 207 -8.37 -8.47 -19.18
CA LEU A 207 -8.63 -7.79 -20.43
C LEU A 207 -8.20 -8.66 -21.62
N VAL A 208 -8.86 -8.48 -22.75
CA VAL A 208 -8.46 -9.10 -24.03
C VAL A 208 -7.04 -8.68 -24.39
N ALA A 209 -6.22 -9.66 -24.80
CA ALA A 209 -4.89 -9.40 -25.32
C ALA A 209 -5.00 -8.79 -26.72
N LYS A 210 -4.90 -7.45 -26.81
CA LYS A 210 -4.85 -6.71 -28.07
C LYS A 210 -3.98 -5.48 -27.96
N ASP A 211 -3.61 -4.91 -29.10
CA ASP A 211 -2.87 -3.65 -29.18
C ASP A 211 -3.81 -2.46 -28.96
N TYR A 212 -3.98 -2.08 -27.70
CA TYR A 212 -4.79 -0.92 -27.32
C TYR A 212 -4.14 0.39 -27.78
N ASN A 213 -4.82 1.14 -28.64
CA ASN A 213 -4.40 2.50 -28.97
C ASN A 213 -4.79 3.48 -27.85
N LEU A 214 -3.96 3.57 -26.81
CA LEU A 214 -4.17 4.47 -25.68
C LEU A 214 -4.04 5.97 -26.03
N ASN A 215 -3.72 6.31 -27.29
CA ASN A 215 -3.78 7.70 -27.78
C ASN A 215 -5.20 8.08 -28.26
N SER A 216 -6.08 7.11 -28.44
CA SER A 216 -7.51 7.33 -28.72
C SER A 216 -8.24 7.87 -27.48
N PRO A 217 -9.34 8.62 -27.64
CA PRO A 217 -10.23 8.97 -26.53
C PRO A 217 -10.94 7.75 -25.91
N ASN A 218 -11.25 6.72 -26.72
CA ASN A 218 -11.96 5.52 -26.25
C ASN A 218 -11.20 4.24 -26.65
N PRO A 219 -10.09 3.92 -25.98
CA PRO A 219 -9.31 2.71 -26.28
C PRO A 219 -10.00 1.38 -25.90
N PHE A 220 -10.96 1.39 -24.97
CA PHE A 220 -11.59 0.19 -24.42
C PHE A 220 -13.07 0.10 -24.81
N ASP A 221 -13.51 -1.10 -25.18
CA ASP A 221 -14.91 -1.47 -25.40
C ASP A 221 -15.38 -2.48 -24.35
N LYS A 222 -16.70 -2.65 -24.19
CA LYS A 222 -17.30 -3.64 -23.28
C LYS A 222 -16.82 -5.07 -23.57
N SER A 223 -16.57 -5.39 -24.85
CA SER A 223 -16.08 -6.71 -25.27
C SER A 223 -14.64 -6.99 -24.84
N ASP A 224 -13.90 -5.96 -24.42
CA ASP A 224 -12.52 -6.10 -23.96
C ASP A 224 -12.41 -6.59 -22.52
N ILE A 225 -13.49 -6.52 -21.74
CA ILE A 225 -13.52 -6.95 -20.33
C ILE A 225 -13.90 -8.43 -20.30
N ILE A 226 -12.93 -9.30 -20.02
CA ILE A 226 -13.16 -10.76 -19.98
C ILE A 226 -13.77 -11.16 -18.65
N SER A 227 -13.13 -10.77 -17.54
CA SER A 227 -13.54 -11.17 -16.21
C SER A 227 -13.03 -10.23 -15.12
N ILE A 228 -13.58 -10.39 -13.92
CA ILE A 228 -13.11 -9.74 -12.70
C ILE A 228 -12.81 -10.83 -11.68
N VAL A 229 -11.54 -10.95 -11.30
CA VAL A 229 -11.04 -11.91 -10.31
C VAL A 229 -10.84 -11.20 -8.97
N PRO A 230 -11.60 -11.54 -7.92
CA PRO A 230 -11.46 -10.91 -6.61
C PRO A 230 -10.04 -11.07 -6.04
N ILE A 231 -9.43 -9.96 -5.61
CA ILE A 231 -8.12 -9.99 -4.95
C ILE A 231 -8.32 -10.08 -3.44
N CYS A 232 -8.21 -11.30 -2.91
CA CYS A 232 -8.22 -11.56 -1.48
C CYS A 232 -6.83 -11.32 -0.87
N LYS A 233 -6.73 -10.34 0.03
CA LYS A 233 -5.53 -10.16 0.84
C LYS A 233 -5.58 -11.09 2.04
N HIS A 234 -4.92 -12.23 1.95
CA HIS A 234 -4.68 -13.06 3.12
C HIS A 234 -3.48 -12.51 3.90
N VAL A 235 -3.61 -12.43 5.22
CA VAL A 235 -2.46 -12.17 6.09
C VAL A 235 -1.62 -13.45 6.07
N VAL A 236 -0.57 -13.44 5.26
CA VAL A 236 0.44 -14.50 5.32
C VAL A 236 1.31 -14.21 6.53
N TYR A 237 1.06 -14.99 7.55
CA TYR A 237 1.78 -15.04 8.80
C TYR A 237 3.18 -15.63 8.57
N SER A 238 4.14 -14.80 8.12
CA SER A 238 5.54 -15.22 7.94
C SER A 238 6.50 -14.20 8.52
N SER A 239 7.37 -14.64 9.44
CA SER A 239 8.53 -13.85 9.89
C SER A 239 9.72 -14.14 8.99
N ILE A 240 10.36 -13.09 8.49
CA ILE A 240 11.61 -13.22 7.73
C ILE A 240 12.73 -13.79 8.61
N ASP A 241 12.84 -13.33 9.86
CA ASP A 241 13.80 -13.85 10.83
C ASP A 241 13.51 -15.31 11.14
N GLY A 242 12.23 -15.67 11.30
CA GLY A 242 11.80 -17.07 11.47
C GLY A 242 12.17 -17.92 10.26
N ARG A 243 11.99 -17.41 9.03
CA ARG A 243 12.40 -18.13 7.82
C ARG A 243 13.92 -18.32 7.76
N ASN A 244 14.69 -17.25 8.01
CA ASN A 244 16.15 -17.30 7.98
C ASN A 244 16.73 -18.22 9.06
N LEU A 245 16.14 -18.24 10.26
CA LEU A 245 16.51 -19.17 11.33
C LEU A 245 16.16 -20.62 10.97
N LEU A 246 15.03 -20.87 10.32
CA LEU A 246 14.66 -22.20 9.85
C LEU A 246 15.63 -22.69 8.76
N GLU A 247 15.96 -21.82 7.81
CA GLU A 247 16.88 -22.14 6.73
C GLU A 247 18.30 -22.38 7.27
N SER A 248 18.75 -21.57 8.22
CA SER A 248 20.02 -21.77 8.93
C SER A 248 20.03 -23.08 9.73
N SER A 249 18.91 -23.42 10.39
CA SER A 249 18.73 -24.69 11.11
C SER A 249 18.83 -25.89 10.15
N LYS A 250 18.16 -25.81 8.99
CA LYS A 250 18.21 -26.83 7.93
C LYS A 250 19.63 -27.02 7.40
N VAL A 251 20.32 -25.93 7.04
CA VAL A 251 21.71 -25.98 6.55
C VAL A 251 22.66 -26.56 7.61
N ALA A 252 22.45 -26.27 8.89
CA ALA A 252 23.24 -26.85 9.98
C ALA A 252 22.99 -28.36 10.14
N LEU A 253 21.74 -28.80 9.97
CA LEU A 253 21.35 -30.21 10.01
C LEU A 253 21.95 -30.99 8.84
N ASP A 254 21.89 -30.44 7.62
CA ASP A 254 22.50 -31.03 6.42
C ASP A 254 24.03 -31.17 6.56
N LYS A 255 24.67 -30.29 7.35
CA LYS A 255 26.12 -30.34 7.67
C LYS A 255 26.46 -31.24 8.86
N GLY A 256 25.48 -31.91 9.47
CA GLY A 256 25.68 -32.77 10.65
C GLY A 256 25.94 -32.00 11.96
N LYS A 257 25.76 -30.68 11.99
CA LYS A 257 25.96 -29.84 13.19
C LYS A 257 24.68 -29.77 14.03
N LEU A 258 24.37 -30.87 14.71
CA LEU A 258 23.13 -31.03 15.50
C LEU A 258 22.93 -29.92 16.55
N ASN A 259 23.98 -29.54 17.28
CA ASN A 259 23.88 -28.50 18.32
C ASN A 259 23.49 -27.12 17.76
N ASP A 260 24.08 -26.75 16.62
CA ASP A 260 23.76 -25.48 15.95
C ASP A 260 22.34 -25.51 15.36
N ALA A 261 21.96 -26.65 14.76
CA ALA A 261 20.61 -26.84 14.21
C ALA A 261 19.52 -26.69 15.28
N VAL A 262 19.71 -27.29 16.46
CA VAL A 262 18.80 -27.18 17.61
C VAL A 262 18.78 -25.74 18.14
N SER A 263 19.92 -25.06 18.21
CA SER A 263 20.00 -23.66 18.65
C SER A 263 19.21 -22.73 17.72
N TYR A 264 19.41 -22.82 16.41
CA TYR A 264 18.65 -22.03 15.43
C TYR A 264 17.16 -22.39 15.44
N GLY A 265 16.81 -23.67 15.55
CA GLY A 265 15.43 -24.14 15.62
C GLY A 265 14.71 -23.59 16.86
N THR A 266 15.37 -23.62 18.03
CA THR A 266 14.80 -23.12 19.29
C THR A 266 14.60 -21.60 19.26
N LYS A 267 15.53 -20.86 18.64
CA LYS A 267 15.42 -19.40 18.43
C LYS A 267 14.27 -18.99 17.51
N ASN A 268 13.77 -19.91 16.67
CA ASN A 268 12.64 -19.65 15.78
C ASN A 268 11.27 -19.77 16.48
N ILE A 269 11.18 -20.59 17.53
CA ILE A 269 9.92 -20.86 18.25
C ILE A 269 9.23 -19.58 18.74
N PRO A 270 9.94 -18.58 19.34
CA PRO A 270 9.33 -17.32 19.72
C PRO A 270 8.76 -16.53 18.53
N SER A 271 9.46 -16.53 17.40
CA SER A 271 9.01 -15.89 16.16
C SER A 271 7.75 -16.56 15.63
N ALA A 272 7.71 -17.90 15.63
CA ALA A 272 6.51 -18.67 15.27
C ALA A 272 5.34 -18.45 16.23
N ASN A 273 5.58 -18.43 17.53
CA ASN A 273 4.55 -18.21 18.55
C ASN A 273 3.97 -16.79 18.51
N THR A 274 4.79 -15.78 18.23
CA THR A 274 4.35 -14.38 18.08
C THR A 274 3.41 -14.23 16.89
N ILE A 275 3.70 -14.94 15.81
CA ILE A 275 2.86 -14.99 14.61
C ILE A 275 1.48 -15.62 14.92
N THR A 276 1.43 -16.69 15.71
CA THR A 276 0.19 -17.43 16.03
C THR A 276 -0.65 -16.84 17.16
N ARG A 277 -0.13 -15.89 17.93
CA ARG A 277 -0.80 -15.31 19.12
C ARG A 277 -1.28 -13.87 18.90
N HIS A 278 -1.30 -13.38 17.67
CA HIS A 278 -1.74 -12.01 17.41
C HIS A 278 -3.26 -11.89 17.71
N PRO A 279 -3.73 -10.87 18.44
CA PRO A 279 -5.15 -10.68 18.82
C PRO A 279 -6.14 -10.57 17.64
N LEU A 280 -5.64 -10.61 16.41
CA LEU A 280 -6.44 -10.69 15.19
C LEU A 280 -6.96 -12.09 14.90
N ASP A 281 -6.40 -13.15 15.51
CA ASP A 281 -6.91 -14.52 15.34
C ASP A 281 -8.21 -14.75 16.12
N GLU A 282 -8.37 -14.13 17.30
CA GLU A 282 -9.67 -14.11 18.01
C GLU A 282 -10.70 -13.23 17.29
N LEU A 283 -10.27 -12.07 16.76
CA LEU A 283 -11.14 -11.20 15.97
C LEU A 283 -11.57 -11.85 14.65
N LYS A 284 -10.77 -12.72 14.03
CA LYS A 284 -11.18 -13.49 12.84
C LYS A 284 -12.24 -14.54 13.17
N LEU A 285 -12.19 -15.20 14.32
CA LEU A 285 -13.26 -16.10 14.76
C LEU A 285 -14.57 -15.32 15.05
N ALA A 286 -14.47 -14.08 15.52
CA ALA A 286 -15.62 -13.21 15.76
C ALA A 286 -16.18 -12.57 14.47
N HIS A 287 -15.33 -12.11 13.55
CA HIS A 287 -15.76 -11.52 12.27
C HIS A 287 -16.40 -12.55 11.32
N GLN A 288 -16.04 -13.82 11.45
CA GLN A 288 -16.69 -14.90 10.68
C GLN A 288 -18.08 -15.26 11.24
N ARG A 289 -18.42 -14.83 12.46
CA ARG A 289 -19.75 -15.00 13.09
C ARG A 289 -20.65 -13.77 13.01
N CYS A 290 -20.09 -12.58 12.79
CA CYS A 290 -20.83 -11.33 12.72
C CYS A 290 -20.84 -10.76 11.29
N ALA A 291 -21.52 -11.45 10.37
CA ALA A 291 -22.11 -10.78 9.22
C ALA A 291 -23.54 -10.37 9.58
N PRO A 292 -23.79 -9.06 9.68
CA PRO A 292 -24.94 -8.51 8.97
C PRO A 292 -24.58 -7.25 8.16
N VAL A 293 -24.98 -7.32 6.88
CA VAL A 293 -25.77 -6.33 6.11
C VAL A 293 -25.73 -4.86 6.59
N SER A 294 -25.20 -4.01 5.70
CA SER A 294 -25.47 -2.57 5.46
C SER A 294 -25.72 -1.62 6.64
N SER A 295 -24.98 -0.50 6.66
CA SER A 295 -25.53 0.88 6.55
C SER A 295 -24.48 1.92 6.95
N SER A 296 -24.72 3.17 6.55
CA SER A 296 -24.03 4.42 6.91
C SER A 296 -22.71 4.77 6.19
N LEU A 297 -22.84 5.21 4.93
CA LEU A 297 -22.01 6.27 4.34
C LEU A 297 -22.85 7.04 3.31
N THR A 298 -23.97 7.58 3.78
CA THR A 298 -24.69 8.69 3.16
C THR A 298 -24.76 9.76 4.23
N ASP A 299 -23.89 10.75 4.14
CA ASP A 299 -24.06 12.11 4.66
C ASP A 299 -22.73 12.82 4.50
N SER A 300 -22.59 13.58 3.40
CA SER A 300 -21.74 14.78 3.23
C SER A 300 -21.54 15.10 1.75
N ILE A 301 -22.63 15.23 0.98
CA ILE A 301 -22.65 16.07 -0.23
C ILE A 301 -24.05 16.71 -0.29
N SER A 302 -24.15 17.89 0.31
CA SER A 302 -25.16 18.92 0.04
C SER A 302 -24.41 20.20 -0.25
#